data_AF-A0A1A7BJ11-F1
#
_entry.id   AF-A0A1A7BJ11-F1
#
_cell.length_a   1.000
_cell.length_b   1.000
_cell.length_c   1.000
_cell.angle_alpha   90.00
_cell.angle_beta   90.00
_cell.angle_gamma   90.00
#
_symmetry.space_group_name_H-M   'P 1'
#
loop_
_entity.id
_entity.type
_entity.pdbx_description
1 polymer ?
#
loop_
_entity_poly.entity_id
_entity_poly.type
_entity_poly.pdbx_seq_one_letter_code
_entity_poly.pdbx_strand_id
1 'polypeptide(L)'
;MIGRLTWLASLLAFAVLTAFLQIDRQADMTPSLAPTIPQPLRNYAQPRIAAAAAESTDTAKALEEAKRLVRRRPVPAEHLTLLAVAQTKAGQAEQAGMTIQIAAQRGWREPIAQEAVLRLALAAGDEPEAARRFAALFLRRATPNGLLQELAPAVLDQTNGPGQRTLVDIINGTDRWHNTFLRRGIQVMTPAAFADIATASMARGTQFDCAILSQTLKALRQTDAASADRVADAALEDCPQLGA
;
A
#
# COMPACT_ATOMS: atom_id res chain seq x y z
N MET A 1 -22.31 -25.27 51.81
CA MET A 1 -20.91 -24.93 51.51
C MET A 1 -20.56 -25.09 50.03
N ILE A 2 -20.96 -26.18 49.37
CA ILE A 2 -20.71 -26.45 47.94
C ILE A 2 -21.15 -25.31 47.02
N GLY A 3 -22.34 -24.72 47.25
CA GLY A 3 -22.84 -23.60 46.44
C GLY A 3 -21.97 -22.32 46.50
N ARG A 4 -21.33 -22.05 47.65
CA ARG A 4 -20.42 -20.89 47.78
C ARG A 4 -19.09 -21.14 47.06
N LEU A 5 -18.56 -22.37 47.16
CA LEU A 5 -17.31 -22.75 46.49
C LEU A 5 -17.46 -22.73 44.97
N THR A 6 -18.56 -23.28 44.46
CA THR A 6 -18.87 -23.26 43.01
C THR A 6 -19.01 -21.83 42.50
N TRP A 7 -19.73 -20.95 43.20
CA TRP A 7 -19.84 -19.53 42.85
C TRP A 7 -18.47 -18.82 42.80
N LEU A 8 -17.64 -18.97 43.84
CA LEU A 8 -16.32 -18.35 43.88
C LEU A 8 -15.41 -18.89 42.76
N ALA A 9 -15.47 -20.18 42.46
CA ALA A 9 -14.73 -20.78 41.35
C ALA A 9 -15.19 -20.22 39.99
N SER A 10 -16.49 -20.03 39.79
CA SER A 10 -17.02 -19.41 38.56
C SER A 10 -16.57 -17.96 38.41
N LEU A 11 -16.60 -17.17 39.49
CA LEU A 11 -16.12 -15.78 39.47
C LEU A 11 -14.62 -15.71 39.15
N LEU A 12 -13.81 -16.59 39.76
CA LEU A 12 -12.39 -16.67 39.48
C LEU A 12 -12.12 -17.03 38.02
N ALA A 13 -12.82 -18.02 37.47
CA ALA A 13 -12.71 -18.40 36.07
C ALA A 13 -13.05 -17.24 35.12
N PHE A 14 -14.12 -16.49 35.42
CA PHE A 14 -14.52 -15.33 34.63
C PHE A 14 -13.49 -14.18 34.72
N ALA A 15 -12.94 -13.93 35.92
CA ALA A 15 -11.89 -12.94 36.12
C ALA A 15 -10.62 -13.27 35.30
N VAL A 16 -10.19 -14.54 35.33
CA VAL A 16 -9.04 -15.01 34.54
C VAL A 16 -9.30 -14.88 33.04
N LEU A 17 -10.48 -15.29 32.56
CA LEU A 17 -10.85 -15.15 31.15
C LEU A 17 -10.82 -13.67 30.71
N THR A 18 -11.41 -12.79 31.51
CA THR A 18 -11.47 -11.34 31.24
C THR A 18 -10.07 -10.74 31.22
N ALA A 19 -9.19 -11.13 32.15
CA ALA A 19 -7.80 -10.69 32.15
C ALA A 19 -7.07 -11.07 30.87
N PHE A 20 -7.22 -12.31 30.38
CA PHE A 20 -6.60 -12.72 29.11
C PHE A 20 -7.17 -11.97 27.90
N LEU A 21 -8.46 -11.66 27.88
CA LEU A 21 -9.06 -10.85 26.80
C LEU A 21 -8.54 -9.41 26.81
N GLN A 22 -8.30 -8.84 28.00
CA GLN A 22 -7.68 -7.52 28.15
C GLN A 22 -6.21 -7.54 27.71
N ILE A 23 -5.46 -8.57 28.08
CA ILE A 23 -4.07 -8.78 27.63
C ILE A 23 -4.02 -8.95 26.11
N ASP A 24 -4.96 -9.70 25.52
CA ASP A 24 -5.08 -9.84 24.06
C ASP A 24 -5.30 -8.49 23.39
N ARG A 25 -6.25 -7.69 23.89
CA ARG A 25 -6.46 -6.33 23.37
C ARG A 25 -5.20 -5.46 23.52
N GLN A 26 -4.50 -5.55 24.65
CA GLN A 26 -3.27 -4.81 24.89
C GLN A 26 -2.14 -5.23 23.94
N ALA A 27 -2.12 -6.48 23.47
CA ALA A 27 -1.12 -6.96 22.52
C ALA A 27 -1.14 -6.23 21.16
N ASP A 28 -2.23 -5.52 20.85
CA ASP A 28 -2.33 -4.64 19.68
C ASP A 28 -1.31 -3.48 19.76
N MET A 29 -1.16 -2.90 20.97
CA MET A 29 -0.24 -1.80 21.29
C MET A 29 1.11 -2.29 21.84
N THR A 30 1.14 -3.46 22.49
CA THR A 30 2.33 -4.03 23.13
C THR A 30 2.61 -5.43 22.57
N PRO A 31 3.29 -5.54 21.41
CA PRO A 31 3.45 -6.82 20.69
C PRO A 31 4.14 -7.93 21.50
N SER A 32 4.97 -7.58 22.48
CA SER A 32 5.66 -8.54 23.36
C SER A 32 4.72 -9.37 24.23
N LEU A 33 3.46 -8.96 24.41
CA LEU A 33 2.44 -9.73 25.12
C LEU A 33 1.81 -10.83 24.26
N ALA A 34 1.95 -10.79 22.93
CA ALA A 34 1.28 -11.74 22.04
C ALA A 34 1.55 -13.23 22.39
N PRO A 35 2.79 -13.65 22.72
CA PRO A 35 3.08 -15.05 23.04
C PRO A 35 2.46 -15.56 24.35
N THR A 36 2.15 -14.68 25.31
CA THR A 36 1.62 -15.08 26.63
C THR A 36 0.14 -15.44 26.61
N ILE A 37 -0.58 -15.06 25.54
CA ILE A 37 -2.01 -15.30 25.41
C ILE A 37 -2.24 -16.73 24.89
N PRO A 38 -3.10 -17.53 25.54
CA PRO A 38 -3.47 -18.85 25.07
C PRO A 38 -4.12 -18.82 23.68
N GLN A 39 -3.79 -19.77 22.82
CA GLN A 39 -4.26 -19.82 21.42
C GLN A 39 -5.78 -19.60 21.22
N PRO A 40 -6.69 -20.19 22.03
CA PRO A 40 -8.13 -19.96 21.88
C PRO A 40 -8.54 -18.50 22.06
N LEU A 41 -7.78 -17.71 22.82
CA LEU A 41 -8.10 -16.34 23.21
C LEU A 41 -7.41 -15.27 22.36
N ARG A 42 -6.54 -15.66 21.41
CA ARG A 42 -5.79 -14.75 20.53
C ARG A 42 -6.68 -14.14 19.45
N ASN A 43 -7.25 -12.96 19.65
CA ASN A 43 -7.97 -12.25 18.60
C ASN A 43 -7.12 -11.12 18.02
N TYR A 44 -6.62 -10.25 18.89
CA TYR A 44 -5.75 -9.12 18.56
C TYR A 44 -4.27 -9.50 18.52
N ALA A 45 -3.85 -10.52 19.27
CA ALA A 45 -2.49 -11.04 19.20
C ALA A 45 -2.20 -11.88 17.95
N GLN A 46 -3.23 -12.49 17.35
CA GLN A 46 -3.05 -13.43 16.24
C GLN A 46 -2.35 -12.81 15.00
N PRO A 47 -2.67 -11.57 14.55
CA PRO A 47 -1.91 -10.91 13.49
C PRO A 47 -0.40 -10.80 13.78
N ARG A 48 -0.03 -10.46 15.02
CA ARG A 48 1.37 -10.32 15.44
C ARG A 48 2.10 -11.66 15.43
N ILE A 49 1.43 -12.71 15.90
CA ILE A 49 1.98 -14.08 15.89
C ILE A 49 2.15 -14.58 14.47
N ALA A 50 1.16 -14.36 13.59
CA ALA A 50 1.26 -14.74 12.19
C ALA A 50 2.37 -13.98 11.46
N ALA A 51 2.51 -12.67 11.71
CA ALA A 51 3.60 -11.87 11.15
C ALA A 51 4.98 -12.35 11.62
N ALA A 52 5.16 -12.54 12.94
CA ALA A 52 6.42 -13.04 13.48
C ALA A 52 6.76 -14.45 12.97
N ALA A 53 5.76 -15.33 12.85
CA ALA A 53 5.95 -16.64 12.24
C ALA A 53 6.34 -16.52 10.76
N ALA A 54 5.69 -15.61 10.01
CA ALA A 54 6.01 -15.31 8.62
C ALA A 54 7.40 -14.68 8.44
N GLU A 55 8.00 -14.07 9.46
CA GLU A 55 9.38 -13.58 9.44
C GLU A 55 10.40 -14.70 9.77
N SER A 56 9.98 -15.71 10.52
CA SER A 56 10.85 -16.83 10.91
C SER A 56 11.22 -17.78 9.75
N THR A 57 12.14 -18.71 10.03
CA THR A 57 12.55 -19.79 9.12
C THR A 57 11.61 -21.00 9.17
N ASP A 58 10.71 -21.08 10.14
CA ASP A 58 9.75 -22.18 10.28
C ASP A 58 8.53 -21.95 9.36
N THR A 59 8.66 -22.44 8.13
CA THR A 59 7.66 -22.24 7.06
C THR A 59 6.33 -22.93 7.38
N ALA A 60 6.35 -24.07 8.08
CA ALA A 60 5.15 -24.80 8.47
C ALA A 60 4.35 -24.00 9.51
N LYS A 61 5.03 -23.47 10.53
CA LYS A 61 4.41 -22.63 11.56
C LYS A 61 3.88 -21.32 10.99
N ALA A 62 4.62 -20.68 10.09
CA ALA A 62 4.17 -19.48 9.37
C ALA A 62 2.83 -19.73 8.67
N LEU A 63 2.75 -20.82 7.91
CA LEU A 63 1.54 -21.19 7.16
C LEU A 63 0.38 -21.51 8.09
N GLU A 64 0.61 -22.24 9.19
CA GLU A 64 -0.43 -22.58 10.15
C GLU A 64 -1.02 -21.34 10.83
N GLU A 65 -0.18 -20.44 11.32
CA GLU A 65 -0.60 -19.22 12.02
C GLU A 65 -1.32 -18.23 11.09
N ALA A 66 -0.87 -18.11 9.84
CA ALA A 66 -1.54 -17.29 8.84
C ALA A 66 -2.90 -17.87 8.44
N LYS A 67 -3.01 -19.19 8.23
CA LYS A 67 -4.29 -19.86 7.99
C LYS A 67 -5.25 -19.69 9.17
N ARG A 68 -4.73 -19.75 10.40
CA ARG A 68 -5.53 -19.52 11.62
C ARG A 68 -6.04 -18.08 11.68
N LEU A 69 -5.20 -17.10 11.35
CA LEU A 69 -5.57 -15.69 11.29
C LEU A 69 -6.72 -15.45 10.29
N VAL A 70 -6.57 -15.92 9.05
CA VAL A 70 -7.60 -15.74 8.00
C VAL A 70 -8.91 -16.44 8.36
N ARG A 71 -8.85 -17.66 8.91
CA ARG A 71 -10.07 -18.37 9.38
C ARG A 71 -10.83 -17.60 10.44
N ARG A 72 -10.13 -16.92 11.37
CA ARG A 72 -10.77 -16.12 12.42
C ARG A 72 -11.28 -14.77 11.92
N ARG A 73 -10.53 -14.13 11.02
CA ARG A 73 -10.80 -12.76 10.54
C ARG A 73 -10.54 -12.67 9.03
N PRO A 74 -11.46 -13.19 8.19
CA PRO A 74 -11.24 -13.31 6.75
C PRO A 74 -11.29 -11.97 6.02
N VAL A 75 -12.21 -11.08 6.41
CA VAL A 75 -11.92 -9.68 6.80
C VAL A 75 -10.77 -8.91 6.10
N PRO A 76 -9.76 -8.45 6.87
CA PRO A 76 -8.70 -7.57 6.37
C PRO A 76 -7.84 -8.16 5.23
N ALA A 77 -7.43 -7.30 4.29
CA ALA A 77 -6.56 -7.68 3.18
C ALA A 77 -5.14 -8.03 3.67
N GLU A 78 -4.66 -7.35 4.70
CA GLU A 78 -3.37 -7.56 5.36
C GLU A 78 -3.21 -9.01 5.84
N HIS A 79 -4.31 -9.65 6.25
CA HIS A 79 -4.30 -11.05 6.69
C HIS A 79 -4.11 -12.01 5.51
N LEU A 80 -4.70 -11.68 4.36
CA LEU A 80 -4.50 -12.44 3.12
C LEU A 80 -3.08 -12.24 2.59
N THR A 81 -2.53 -11.03 2.68
CA THR A 81 -1.12 -10.77 2.38
C THR A 81 -0.20 -11.63 3.23
N LEU A 82 -0.40 -11.70 4.56
CA LEU A 82 0.37 -12.58 5.44
C LEU A 82 0.24 -14.07 5.05
N LEU A 83 -0.96 -14.50 4.65
CA LEU A 83 -1.16 -15.87 4.16
C LEU A 83 -0.41 -16.11 2.85
N ALA A 84 -0.43 -15.17 1.91
CA ALA A 84 0.30 -15.28 0.66
C ALA A 84 1.82 -15.37 0.90
N VAL A 85 2.37 -14.54 1.80
CA VAL A 85 3.80 -14.62 2.19
C VAL A 85 4.12 -15.99 2.78
N ALA A 86 3.28 -16.51 3.68
CA ALA A 86 3.48 -17.81 4.28
C ALA A 86 3.36 -18.97 3.26
N GLN A 87 2.43 -18.87 2.31
CA GLN A 87 2.28 -19.82 1.20
C GLN A 87 3.52 -19.83 0.31
N THR A 88 4.05 -18.66 -0.07
CA THR A 88 5.30 -18.53 -0.84
C THR A 88 6.45 -19.22 -0.11
N LYS A 89 6.62 -18.95 1.20
CA LYS A 89 7.65 -19.59 2.03
C LYS A 89 7.49 -21.11 2.11
N ALA A 90 6.26 -21.61 2.07
CA ALA A 90 5.94 -23.03 2.07
C ALA A 90 6.01 -23.69 0.68
N GLY A 91 6.49 -22.99 -0.35
CA GLY A 91 6.58 -23.51 -1.72
C GLY A 91 5.24 -23.59 -2.46
N GLN A 92 4.19 -22.95 -1.95
CA GLN A 92 2.83 -22.96 -2.53
C GLN A 92 2.63 -21.75 -3.46
N ALA A 93 3.50 -21.58 -4.45
CA ALA A 93 3.57 -20.38 -5.29
C ALA A 93 2.26 -20.04 -6.01
N GLU A 94 1.59 -21.04 -6.59
CA GLU A 94 0.30 -20.85 -7.28
C GLU A 94 -0.79 -20.33 -6.33
N GLN A 95 -0.90 -20.95 -5.14
CA GLN A 95 -1.85 -20.51 -4.13
C GLN A 95 -1.53 -19.12 -3.59
N ALA A 96 -0.24 -18.83 -3.38
CA ALA A 96 0.20 -17.50 -2.96
C ALA A 96 -0.18 -16.43 -3.99
N GLY A 97 0.01 -16.72 -5.28
CA GLY A 97 -0.39 -15.84 -6.38
C GLY A 97 -1.90 -15.54 -6.39
N MET A 98 -2.74 -16.56 -6.20
CA MET A 98 -4.18 -16.34 -6.07
C MET A 98 -4.54 -15.53 -4.82
N THR A 99 -3.97 -15.88 -3.66
CA THR A 99 -4.25 -15.20 -2.39
C THR A 99 -3.86 -13.73 -2.44
N ILE A 100 -2.70 -13.37 -3.02
CA ILE A 100 -2.25 -11.98 -3.08
C ILE A 100 -3.09 -11.14 -4.04
N GLN A 101 -3.59 -11.73 -5.14
CA GLN A 101 -4.55 -11.06 -6.01
C GLN A 101 -5.86 -10.75 -5.29
N ILE A 102 -6.38 -11.70 -4.50
CA ILE A 102 -7.59 -11.48 -3.67
C ILE A 102 -7.31 -10.39 -2.62
N ALA A 103 -6.12 -10.39 -2.01
CA ALA A 103 -5.71 -9.34 -1.07
C ALA A 103 -5.73 -7.96 -1.73
N ALA A 104 -5.17 -7.83 -2.94
CA ALA A 104 -5.11 -6.57 -3.69
C ALA A 104 -6.48 -6.07 -4.16
N GLN A 105 -7.40 -6.97 -4.48
CA GLN A 105 -8.80 -6.64 -4.81
C GLN A 105 -9.55 -6.11 -3.59
N ARG A 106 -9.31 -6.72 -2.42
CA ARG A 106 -10.02 -6.38 -1.18
C ARG A 106 -9.49 -5.12 -0.51
N GLY A 107 -8.17 -4.94 -0.56
CA GLY A 107 -7.47 -3.86 0.10
C GLY A 107 -6.69 -3.05 -0.90
N TRP A 108 -7.36 -2.10 -1.57
CA TRP A 108 -6.71 -1.15 -2.47
C TRP A 108 -5.54 -0.38 -1.79
N ARG A 109 -5.55 -0.28 -0.44
CA ARG A 109 -4.53 0.41 0.36
C ARG A 109 -3.45 -0.49 0.95
N GLU A 110 -3.47 -1.80 0.71
CA GLU A 110 -2.50 -2.74 1.27
C GLU A 110 -1.22 -2.75 0.39
N PRO A 111 -0.09 -2.14 0.82
CA PRO A 111 1.03 -1.86 -0.07
C PRO A 111 1.69 -3.11 -0.64
N ILE A 112 1.85 -4.18 0.15
CA ILE A 112 2.57 -5.37 -0.29
C ILE A 112 1.77 -6.08 -1.41
N ALA A 113 0.46 -6.17 -1.26
CA ALA A 113 -0.42 -6.73 -2.28
C ALA A 113 -0.47 -5.84 -3.54
N GLN A 114 -0.51 -4.51 -3.39
CA GLN A 114 -0.45 -3.62 -4.55
C GLN A 114 0.88 -3.75 -5.30
N GLU A 115 2.02 -3.83 -4.61
CA GLU A 115 3.32 -4.05 -5.23
C GLU A 115 3.40 -5.42 -5.93
N ALA A 116 2.96 -6.48 -5.27
CA ALA A 116 2.99 -7.81 -5.85
C ALA A 116 2.15 -7.88 -7.13
N VAL A 117 0.93 -7.33 -7.12
CA VAL A 117 0.07 -7.30 -8.31
C VAL A 117 0.60 -6.37 -9.40
N LEU A 118 1.25 -5.26 -9.03
CA LEU A 118 1.96 -4.41 -9.99
C LEU A 118 3.04 -5.21 -10.73
N ARG A 119 3.91 -5.92 -10.01
CA ARG A 119 4.99 -6.71 -10.63
C ARG A 119 4.44 -7.84 -11.49
N LEU A 120 3.35 -8.49 -11.08
CA LEU A 120 2.65 -9.47 -11.90
C LEU A 120 2.08 -8.87 -13.18
N ALA A 121 1.47 -7.67 -13.10
CA ALA A 121 0.95 -6.96 -14.26
C ALA A 121 2.07 -6.59 -15.25
N LEU A 122 3.21 -6.10 -14.74
CA LEU A 122 4.40 -5.85 -15.57
C LEU A 122 4.90 -7.12 -16.25
N ALA A 123 5.00 -8.24 -15.52
CA ALA A 123 5.42 -9.52 -16.07
C ALA A 123 4.46 -10.04 -17.15
N ALA A 124 3.17 -9.69 -17.06
CA ALA A 124 2.15 -10.03 -18.05
C ALA A 124 2.06 -9.02 -19.22
N GLY A 125 2.80 -7.91 -19.17
CA GLY A 125 2.67 -6.80 -20.14
C GLY A 125 1.39 -5.98 -19.98
N ASP A 126 0.67 -6.11 -18.87
CA ASP A 126 -0.52 -5.31 -18.57
C ASP A 126 -0.10 -3.98 -17.91
N GLU A 127 0.49 -3.10 -18.73
CA GLU A 127 0.92 -1.77 -18.30
C GLU A 127 -0.21 -0.91 -17.71
N PRO A 128 -1.46 -0.90 -18.24
CA PRO A 128 -2.56 -0.18 -17.61
C PRO A 128 -2.81 -0.64 -16.18
N GLU A 129 -2.85 -1.95 -15.93
CA GLU A 129 -3.04 -2.45 -14.57
C GLU A 129 -1.86 -2.12 -13.68
N ALA A 130 -0.62 -2.25 -14.18
CA ALA A 130 0.58 -1.85 -13.45
C ALA A 130 0.51 -0.36 -13.02
N ALA A 131 0.06 0.52 -13.91
CA ALA A 131 -0.13 1.94 -13.61
C ALA A 131 -1.21 2.20 -12.55
N ARG A 132 -2.33 1.46 -12.56
CA ARG A 132 -3.36 1.55 -11.49
C ARG A 132 -2.79 1.15 -10.12
N ARG A 133 -2.01 0.08 -10.08
CA ARG A 133 -1.34 -0.38 -8.84
C ARG A 133 -0.25 0.60 -8.40
N PHE A 134 0.48 1.19 -9.34
CA PHE A 134 1.47 2.23 -9.06
C PHE A 134 0.81 3.46 -8.44
N ALA A 135 -0.29 3.92 -9.02
CA ALA A 135 -1.15 4.96 -8.47
C ALA A 135 -1.59 4.65 -7.02
N ALA A 136 -1.99 3.40 -6.73
CA ALA A 136 -2.35 2.99 -5.38
C ALA A 136 -1.24 3.17 -4.36
N LEU A 137 -0.03 2.74 -4.73
CA LEU A 137 1.18 2.92 -3.93
C LEU A 137 1.54 4.40 -3.80
N PHE A 138 1.41 5.16 -4.87
CA PHE A 138 1.74 6.58 -4.97
C PHE A 138 0.90 7.45 -4.01
N LEU A 139 -0.38 7.15 -3.78
CA LEU A 139 -1.20 7.92 -2.83
C LEU A 139 -0.89 7.64 -1.36
N ARG A 140 -0.23 6.51 -1.05
CA ARG A 140 0.06 6.16 0.34
C ARG A 140 1.34 6.82 0.80
N ARG A 141 1.22 7.74 1.77
CA ARG A 141 2.37 8.37 2.46
C ARG A 141 3.35 7.35 3.06
N ALA A 142 2.85 6.19 3.47
CA ALA A 142 3.67 5.13 4.06
C ALA A 142 4.50 4.34 3.02
N THR A 143 4.16 4.41 1.73
CA THR A 143 4.98 3.81 0.67
C THR A 143 6.31 4.54 0.61
N PRO A 144 7.47 3.86 0.67
CA PRO A 144 8.76 4.51 0.51
C PRO A 144 8.93 5.12 -0.89
N ASN A 145 9.51 6.32 -0.98
CA ASN A 145 9.80 6.95 -2.28
C ASN A 145 10.79 6.13 -3.12
N GLY A 146 11.77 5.45 -2.49
CA GLY A 146 12.71 4.59 -3.19
C GLY A 146 12.04 3.44 -3.94
N LEU A 147 10.98 2.85 -3.36
CA LEU A 147 10.20 1.81 -4.05
C LEU A 147 9.48 2.38 -5.28
N LEU A 148 8.90 3.57 -5.16
CA LEU A 148 8.24 4.21 -6.30
C LEU A 148 9.24 4.60 -7.40
N GLN A 149 10.43 5.06 -7.03
CA GLN A 149 11.53 5.34 -7.97
C GLN A 149 11.99 4.09 -8.71
N GLU A 150 12.05 2.94 -8.03
CA GLU A 150 12.38 1.66 -8.66
C GLU A 150 11.31 1.24 -9.68
N LEU A 151 10.04 1.39 -9.33
CA LEU A 151 8.92 0.91 -10.15
C LEU A 151 8.53 1.86 -11.28
N ALA A 152 8.76 3.18 -11.11
CA ALA A 152 8.29 4.19 -12.06
C ALA A 152 8.82 3.98 -13.49
N PRO A 153 10.12 3.68 -13.74
CA PRO A 153 10.60 3.42 -15.09
C PRO A 153 9.84 2.26 -15.74
N ALA A 154 9.72 1.12 -15.07
CA ALA A 154 9.03 -0.03 -15.66
C ALA A 154 7.55 0.24 -15.99
N VAL A 155 6.91 1.19 -15.30
CA VAL A 155 5.49 1.54 -15.48
C VAL A 155 5.29 2.70 -16.46
N LEU A 156 6.24 3.65 -16.53
CA LEU A 156 6.05 4.97 -17.13
C LEU A 156 7.12 5.38 -18.16
N ASP A 157 8.06 4.49 -18.53
CA ASP A 157 9.17 4.82 -19.44
C ASP A 157 8.72 5.22 -20.86
N GLN A 158 7.61 4.64 -21.34
CA GLN A 158 7.10 4.98 -22.66
C GLN A 158 6.26 6.27 -22.64
N THR A 159 6.78 7.34 -23.27
CA THR A 159 6.04 8.57 -23.53
C THR A 159 4.72 8.26 -24.26
N ASN A 160 3.60 8.72 -23.69
CA ASN A 160 2.23 8.42 -24.16
C ASN A 160 1.88 6.92 -24.23
N GLY A 161 2.66 6.06 -23.57
CA GLY A 161 2.39 4.64 -23.45
C GLY A 161 1.11 4.33 -22.66
N PRO A 162 0.61 3.08 -22.70
CA PRO A 162 -0.54 2.64 -21.91
C PRO A 162 -0.42 2.99 -20.41
N GLY A 163 0.75 2.81 -19.80
CA GLY A 163 0.97 3.14 -18.39
C GLY A 163 0.82 4.64 -18.07
N GLN A 164 1.50 5.51 -18.85
CA GLN A 164 1.37 6.97 -18.69
C GLN A 164 -0.07 7.45 -18.93
N ARG A 165 -0.74 6.97 -19.99
CA ARG A 165 -2.13 7.34 -20.29
C ARG A 165 -3.08 6.99 -19.14
N THR A 166 -2.90 5.80 -18.57
CA THR A 166 -3.71 5.37 -17.41
C THR A 166 -3.47 6.27 -16.19
N LEU A 167 -2.23 6.68 -15.95
CA LEU A 167 -1.93 7.60 -14.85
C LEU A 167 -2.51 9.00 -15.09
N VAL A 168 -2.48 9.50 -16.32
CA VAL A 168 -3.17 10.75 -16.72
C VAL A 168 -4.68 10.63 -16.48
N ASP A 169 -5.31 9.52 -16.89
CA ASP A 169 -6.75 9.29 -16.65
C ASP A 169 -7.08 9.32 -15.15
N ILE A 170 -6.22 8.74 -14.31
CA ILE A 170 -6.38 8.72 -12.85
C ILE A 170 -6.25 10.12 -12.25
N ILE A 171 -5.24 10.90 -12.68
CA ILE A 171 -5.00 12.26 -12.21
C ILE A 171 -6.21 13.15 -12.55
N ASN A 172 -6.66 13.09 -13.80
CA ASN A 172 -7.78 13.90 -14.29
C ASN A 172 -9.13 13.48 -13.66
N GLY A 173 -9.24 12.26 -13.12
CA GLY A 173 -10.48 11.75 -12.57
C GLY A 173 -10.89 12.39 -11.24
N THR A 174 -9.96 12.92 -10.44
CA THR A 174 -10.29 13.57 -9.15
C THR A 174 -9.22 14.58 -8.69
N ASP A 175 -9.64 15.78 -8.26
CA ASP A 175 -8.74 16.88 -7.83
C ASP A 175 -7.76 16.53 -6.71
N ARG A 176 -8.10 15.53 -5.88
CA ARG A 176 -7.24 15.05 -4.77
C ARG A 176 -5.86 14.59 -5.25
N TRP A 177 -5.71 14.26 -6.54
CA TRP A 177 -4.43 13.85 -7.11
C TRP A 177 -3.52 15.01 -7.41
N HIS A 178 -4.03 16.18 -7.77
CA HIS A 178 -3.24 17.24 -8.39
C HIS A 178 -2.05 17.65 -7.50
N ASN A 179 -2.34 18.00 -6.25
CA ASN A 179 -1.31 18.41 -5.30
C ASN A 179 -0.36 17.27 -4.91
N THR A 180 -0.88 16.05 -4.80
CA THR A 180 -0.06 14.87 -4.49
C THR A 180 0.89 14.56 -5.63
N PHE A 181 0.40 14.64 -6.86
CA PHE A 181 1.16 14.45 -8.09
C PHE A 181 2.27 15.48 -8.21
N LEU A 182 1.99 16.78 -8.06
CA LEU A 182 3.02 17.82 -8.18
C LEU A 182 4.14 17.68 -7.13
N ARG A 183 3.78 17.38 -5.88
CA ARG A 183 4.76 17.32 -4.78
C ARG A 183 5.58 16.03 -4.80
N ARG A 184 4.92 14.91 -5.10
CA ARG A 184 5.52 13.57 -5.00
C ARG A 184 6.04 13.07 -6.34
N GLY A 185 5.39 13.39 -7.45
CA GLY A 185 5.74 12.96 -8.80
C GLY A 185 7.17 13.33 -9.15
N ILE A 186 7.56 14.59 -8.93
CA ILE A 186 8.93 15.07 -9.13
C ILE A 186 9.98 14.32 -8.30
N GLN A 187 9.61 13.74 -7.17
CA GLN A 187 10.53 12.99 -6.31
C GLN A 187 10.70 11.54 -6.74
N VAL A 188 9.70 10.96 -7.42
CA VAL A 188 9.64 9.50 -7.65
C VAL A 188 9.59 9.09 -9.12
N MET A 189 9.49 10.05 -10.03
CA MET A 189 9.47 9.82 -11.48
C MET A 189 10.72 10.45 -12.11
N THR A 190 11.05 10.02 -13.33
CA THR A 190 12.05 10.73 -14.12
C THR A 190 11.51 12.12 -14.49
N PRO A 191 12.37 13.15 -14.64
CA PRO A 191 11.94 14.48 -15.05
C PRO A 191 11.10 14.49 -16.33
N ALA A 192 11.50 13.68 -17.31
CA ALA A 192 10.79 13.53 -18.58
C ALA A 192 9.38 12.94 -18.38
N ALA A 193 9.24 11.82 -17.66
CA ALA A 193 7.94 11.22 -17.41
C ALA A 193 7.02 12.14 -16.61
N PHE A 194 7.54 12.83 -15.59
CA PHE A 194 6.78 13.83 -14.84
C PHE A 194 6.26 14.93 -15.76
N ALA A 195 7.12 15.49 -16.61
CA ALA A 195 6.72 16.54 -17.55
C ALA A 195 5.69 16.08 -18.58
N ASP A 196 5.87 14.89 -19.16
CA ASP A 196 4.94 14.32 -20.13
C ASP A 196 3.55 14.10 -19.50
N ILE A 197 3.48 13.53 -18.29
CA ILE A 197 2.22 13.32 -17.58
C ILE A 197 1.57 14.65 -17.18
N ALA A 198 2.34 15.61 -16.68
CA ALA A 198 1.82 16.92 -16.27
C ALA A 198 1.21 17.68 -17.46
N THR A 199 1.95 17.77 -18.57
CA THR A 199 1.48 18.42 -19.80
C THR A 199 0.27 17.72 -20.40
N ALA A 200 0.27 16.39 -20.47
CA ALA A 200 -0.88 15.62 -20.94
C ALA A 200 -2.12 15.77 -20.04
N SER A 201 -1.93 15.95 -18.74
CA SER A 201 -3.02 16.22 -17.79
C SER A 201 -3.63 17.60 -18.03
N MET A 202 -2.81 18.65 -18.16
CA MET A 202 -3.27 20.02 -18.45
C MET A 202 -4.00 20.12 -19.79
N ALA A 203 -3.47 19.46 -20.83
CA ALA A 203 -4.13 19.38 -22.15
C ALA A 203 -5.53 18.75 -22.11
N ARG A 204 -5.87 18.03 -21.03
CA ARG A 204 -7.18 17.42 -20.79
C ARG A 204 -8.02 18.18 -19.75
N GLY A 205 -7.62 19.40 -19.40
CA GLY A 205 -8.35 20.31 -18.52
C GLY A 205 -8.02 20.18 -17.04
N THR A 206 -6.95 19.46 -16.66
CA THR A 206 -6.52 19.41 -15.26
C THR A 206 -5.91 20.73 -14.83
N GLN A 207 -6.58 21.40 -13.89
CA GLN A 207 -6.08 22.63 -13.28
C GLN A 207 -5.22 22.30 -12.05
N PHE A 208 -3.95 22.66 -12.13
CA PHE A 208 -3.00 22.53 -11.04
C PHE A 208 -2.98 23.79 -10.17
N ASP A 209 -2.76 23.64 -8.86
CA ASP A 209 -2.52 24.78 -7.98
C ASP A 209 -1.23 25.50 -8.40
N CYS A 210 -1.35 26.74 -8.87
CA CYS A 210 -0.22 27.46 -9.46
C CYS A 210 0.92 27.73 -8.47
N ALA A 211 0.64 27.86 -7.17
CA ALA A 211 1.68 28.09 -6.17
C ALA A 211 2.51 26.82 -5.96
N ILE A 212 1.85 25.67 -5.88
CA ILE A 212 2.53 24.36 -5.80
C ILE A 212 3.26 24.06 -7.11
N LEU A 213 2.63 24.32 -8.26
CA LEU A 213 3.25 24.11 -9.57
C LEU A 213 4.51 24.95 -9.72
N SER A 214 4.48 26.24 -9.38
CA SER A 214 5.67 27.11 -9.39
C SER A 214 6.80 26.56 -8.52
N GLN A 215 6.49 26.09 -7.30
CA GLN A 215 7.49 25.48 -6.41
C GLN A 215 8.06 24.18 -7.01
N THR A 216 7.21 23.33 -7.57
CA THR A 216 7.62 22.08 -8.23
C THR A 216 8.50 22.38 -9.45
N LEU A 217 8.14 23.36 -10.28
CA LEU A 217 8.94 23.78 -11.44
C LEU A 217 10.31 24.29 -11.03
N LYS A 218 10.40 25.06 -9.94
CA LYS A 218 11.70 25.51 -9.40
C LYS A 218 12.60 24.34 -9.02
N ALA A 219 12.05 23.30 -8.39
CA ALA A 219 12.78 22.08 -8.08
C ALA A 219 13.14 21.29 -9.36
N LEU A 220 12.22 21.21 -10.32
CA LEU A 220 12.43 20.48 -11.58
C LEU A 220 13.57 21.10 -12.37
N ARG A 221 13.60 22.44 -12.46
CA ARG A 221 14.63 23.19 -13.19
C ARG A 221 16.04 22.98 -12.65
N GLN A 222 16.19 22.61 -11.37
CA GLN A 222 17.48 22.25 -10.79
C GLN A 222 18.01 20.90 -11.29
N THR A 223 17.12 20.02 -11.74
CA THR A 223 17.46 18.67 -12.22
C THR A 223 17.41 18.58 -13.74
N ASP A 224 16.40 19.18 -14.36
CA ASP A 224 16.16 19.20 -15.81
C ASP A 224 15.39 20.48 -16.18
N ALA A 225 16.12 21.46 -16.72
CA ALA A 225 15.54 22.73 -17.15
C ALA A 225 14.58 22.57 -18.33
N ALA A 226 14.89 21.69 -19.29
CA ALA A 226 14.06 21.51 -20.48
C ALA A 226 12.69 20.92 -20.13
N SER A 227 12.65 19.94 -19.24
CA SER A 227 11.40 19.38 -18.72
C SER A 227 10.60 20.40 -17.91
N ALA A 228 11.27 21.28 -17.15
CA ALA A 228 10.60 22.37 -16.43
C ALA A 228 9.98 23.40 -17.39
N ASP A 229 10.71 23.81 -18.41
CA ASP A 229 10.26 24.79 -19.40
C ASP A 229 9.02 24.27 -20.16
N ARG A 230 9.04 23.00 -20.59
CA ARG A 230 7.88 22.36 -21.24
C ARG A 230 6.61 22.38 -20.38
N VAL A 231 6.73 22.10 -19.09
CA VAL A 231 5.58 22.14 -18.17
C VAL A 231 5.13 23.57 -17.90
N ALA A 232 6.07 24.51 -17.78
CA ALA A 232 5.74 25.93 -17.62
C ALA A 232 4.96 26.47 -18.82
N ASP A 233 5.43 26.19 -20.04
CA ASP A 233 4.77 26.62 -21.29
C ASP A 233 3.33 26.09 -21.40
N ALA A 234 3.13 24.81 -21.08
CA ALA A 234 1.80 24.19 -21.08
C ALA A 234 0.86 24.74 -19.99
N ALA A 235 1.41 25.36 -18.95
CA ALA A 235 0.66 25.93 -17.84
C ALA A 235 0.41 27.44 -17.98
N LEU A 236 0.93 28.11 -19.03
CA LEU A 236 0.85 29.57 -19.16
C LEU A 236 -0.57 30.12 -19.21
N GLU A 237 -1.49 29.39 -19.85
CA GLU A 237 -2.89 29.79 -19.95
C GLU A 237 -3.59 29.80 -18.58
N ASP A 238 -3.32 28.80 -17.74
CA ASP A 238 -3.94 28.64 -16.42
C ASP A 238 -3.18 29.38 -15.30
N CYS A 239 -1.86 29.56 -15.45
CA CYS A 239 -0.95 30.13 -14.47
C CYS A 239 -0.04 31.19 -15.11
N PRO A 240 -0.56 32.38 -15.49
CA PRO A 240 0.17 33.40 -16.25
C PRO A 240 1.42 33.93 -15.55
N GLN A 241 1.47 33.86 -14.21
CA GLN A 241 2.62 34.24 -13.39
C GLN A 241 3.87 33.36 -13.61
N LEU A 242 3.76 32.25 -14.35
CA LEU A 242 4.91 31.39 -14.68
C LEU A 242 5.74 31.91 -15.86
N GLY A 243 5.19 32.85 -16.65
CA GLY A 243 5.87 33.45 -17.81
C GLY A 243 6.61 34.75 -17.53
N ALA A 244 6.59 35.24 -16.29
CA ALA A 244 7.27 36.46 -15.84
C ALA A 244 8.61 36.12 -15.14
#